data_AF-A0A3C0HK60-F1
#
_entry.id   AF-A0A3C0HK60-F1
#
_cell.length_a   1.000
_cell.length_b   1.000
_cell.length_c   1.000
_cell.angle_alpha   90.00
_cell.angle_beta   90.00
_cell.angle_gamma   90.00
#
_symmetry.space_group_name_H-M   'P 1'
#
loop_
_entity.id
_entity.type
_entity.pdbx_description
1 polymer ?
#
loop_
_entity_poly.entity_id
_entity_poly.type
_entity_poly.pdbx_seq_one_letter_code
_entity_poly.pdbx_strand_id
1 'polypeptide(L)'
;SRDTIAQATAVALSHDMFDAALMLGVCDKIVPGMLMGALAFGHLPVIFVPAGPMPSGLPNKEKAAVRQRYAEGKATRDELLAAESASYHSAGTCTFYG
;
A
#
# COMPACT_ATOMS: atom_id res chain seq x y z
N SER A 1 1.83 -12.01 -3.11
CA SER A 1 2.28 -10.85 -3.93
C SER A 1 3.69 -10.41 -3.57
N ARG A 2 4.06 -10.25 -2.29
CA ARG A 2 5.41 -9.82 -1.86
C ARG A 2 6.55 -10.53 -2.58
N ASP A 3 6.57 -11.87 -2.55
CA ASP A 3 7.70 -12.64 -3.11
C ASP A 3 7.73 -12.55 -4.65
N THR A 4 6.57 -12.45 -5.29
CA THR A 4 6.45 -12.15 -6.73
C THR A 4 7.06 -10.78 -7.07
N ILE A 5 6.83 -9.77 -6.23
CA ILE A 5 7.43 -8.44 -6.40
C ILE A 5 8.94 -8.50 -6.22
N ALA A 6 9.43 -9.28 -5.25
CA ALA A 6 10.86 -9.50 -5.05
C ALA A 6 11.51 -10.15 -6.28
N GLN A 7 10.90 -11.21 -6.81
CA GLN A 7 11.37 -11.87 -8.02
C GLN A 7 11.35 -10.90 -9.22
N ALA A 8 10.27 -10.15 -9.42
CA ALA A 8 10.17 -9.18 -10.51
C ALA A 8 11.23 -8.08 -10.41
N THR A 9 11.49 -7.58 -9.19
CA THR A 9 12.53 -6.58 -8.92
C THR A 9 13.91 -7.14 -9.26
N ALA A 10 14.20 -8.38 -8.86
CA ALA A 10 15.49 -9.02 -9.16
C ALA A 10 15.68 -9.26 -10.67
N VAL A 11 14.63 -9.71 -11.37
CA VAL A 11 14.66 -9.87 -12.83
C VAL A 11 14.94 -8.53 -13.50
N ALA A 12 14.26 -7.46 -13.08
CA ALA A 12 14.49 -6.12 -13.63
C ALA A 12 15.95 -5.66 -13.45
N LEU A 13 16.54 -5.85 -12.27
CA LEU A 13 17.91 -5.40 -11.99
C LEU A 13 19.01 -6.29 -12.59
N SER A 14 18.69 -7.52 -13.01
CA SER A 14 19.67 -8.49 -13.53
C SER A 14 20.31 -8.12 -14.87
N HIS A 15 19.81 -7.09 -15.54
CA HIS A 15 20.25 -6.72 -16.89
C HIS A 15 21.60 -5.98 -16.94
N ASP A 16 22.23 -5.67 -15.80
CA ASP A 16 23.52 -4.94 -15.73
C ASP A 16 23.54 -3.65 -16.57
N MET A 17 22.38 -2.99 -16.65
CA MET A 17 22.15 -1.76 -17.41
C MET A 17 21.93 -0.53 -16.50
N PHE A 18 21.84 -0.74 -15.19
CA PHE A 18 21.46 0.29 -14.23
C PHE A 18 22.61 0.62 -13.30
N ASP A 19 22.97 1.89 -13.22
CA ASP A 19 23.95 2.38 -12.23
C ASP A 19 23.33 2.66 -10.86
N ALA A 20 22.00 2.76 -10.78
CA ALA A 20 21.21 3.01 -9.57
C ALA A 20 19.73 2.71 -9.81
N ALA A 21 18.92 2.64 -8.75
CA ALA A 21 17.47 2.45 -8.85
C ALA A 21 16.65 3.30 -7.86
N LEU A 22 15.47 3.74 -8.32
CA LEU A 22 14.45 4.39 -7.50
C LEU A 22 13.25 3.45 -7.32
N MET A 23 12.97 3.04 -6.09
CA MET A 23 11.90 2.11 -5.74
C MET A 23 10.64 2.88 -5.35
N LEU A 24 9.68 2.96 -6.28
CA LEU A 24 8.38 3.64 -6.09
C LEU A 24 7.40 2.75 -5.30
N GLY A 25 7.85 2.25 -4.14
CA GLY A 25 7.08 1.36 -3.28
C GLY A 25 6.36 2.12 -2.18
N VAL A 26 5.06 1.87 -2.00
CA VAL A 26 4.28 2.53 -0.94
C VAL A 26 3.33 1.58 -0.19
N CYS A 27 2.69 0.63 -0.87
CA CYS A 27 1.73 -0.29 -0.23
C CYS A 27 2.44 -1.43 0.53
N ASP A 28 1.75 -2.03 1.52
CA ASP A 28 2.26 -3.02 2.48
C ASP A 28 3.19 -4.06 1.87
N LYS A 29 2.77 -4.76 0.81
CA LYS A 29 3.59 -5.83 0.21
C LYS A 29 4.60 -5.34 -0.83
N ILE A 30 4.49 -4.10 -1.29
CA ILE A 30 5.35 -3.56 -2.35
C ILE A 30 6.72 -3.23 -1.80
N VAL A 31 6.79 -2.46 -0.72
CA VAL A 31 8.06 -2.03 -0.09
C VAL A 31 8.95 -3.23 0.29
N PRO A 32 8.49 -4.22 1.07
CA PRO A 32 9.33 -5.37 1.43
C PRO A 32 9.68 -6.24 0.22
N GLY A 33 8.80 -6.38 -0.77
CA GLY A 33 9.10 -7.11 -1.99
C GLY A 33 10.24 -6.46 -2.78
N MET A 34 10.14 -5.15 -3.04
CA MET A 34 11.20 -4.39 -3.71
C MET A 34 12.50 -4.42 -2.91
N LEU A 35 12.44 -4.29 -1.59
CA LEU A 35 13.63 -4.34 -0.72
C LEU A 35 14.35 -5.68 -0.82
N MET A 36 13.62 -6.80 -0.76
CA MET A 36 14.20 -8.14 -0.91
C MET A 36 14.92 -8.31 -2.26
N GLY A 37 14.30 -7.86 -3.36
CA GLY A 37 14.91 -7.93 -4.69
C GLY A 37 16.12 -7.00 -4.83
N ALA A 38 16.03 -5.77 -4.31
CA ALA A 38 17.10 -4.79 -4.36
C ALA A 38 18.35 -5.23 -3.58
N LEU A 39 18.17 -5.86 -2.41
CA LEU A 39 19.29 -6.34 -1.59
C LEU A 39 20.10 -7.45 -2.26
N ALA A 40 19.51 -8.21 -3.19
CA ALA A 40 20.28 -9.15 -4.03
C ALA A 40 21.30 -8.43 -4.94
N PHE A 41 21.09 -7.14 -5.19
CA PHE A 41 21.96 -6.24 -5.96
C PHE A 41 22.51 -5.11 -5.08
N GLY A 42 22.91 -5.42 -3.83
CA GLY A 42 23.32 -4.42 -2.84
C GLY A 42 24.54 -3.55 -3.20
N HIS A 43 25.20 -3.81 -4.33
CA HIS A 43 26.23 -2.94 -4.89
C HIS A 43 25.64 -1.73 -5.64
N LEU A 44 24.37 -1.80 -6.06
CA LEU A 44 23.67 -0.69 -6.69
C LEU A 44 23.16 0.29 -5.62
N PRO A 45 23.38 1.60 -5.78
CA PRO A 45 22.70 2.62 -5.01
C PRO A 45 21.18 2.53 -5.24
N VAL A 46 20.41 2.39 -4.16
CA VAL A 46 18.94 2.30 -4.22
C VAL A 46 18.30 3.27 -3.23
N ILE A 47 17.28 4.00 -3.69
CA ILE A 47 16.46 4.89 -2.86
C ILE A 47 14.99 4.51 -2.96
N PHE A 48 14.29 4.49 -1.83
CA PHE A 48 12.83 4.31 -1.78
C PHE A 48 12.12 5.66 -1.81
N VAL A 49 11.14 5.78 -2.71
CA VAL A 49 10.38 7.03 -2.93
C VAL A 49 8.89 6.74 -2.68
N PRO A 50 8.41 6.88 -1.43
CA PRO A 50 7.00 6.64 -1.12
C PRO A 50 6.13 7.82 -1.57
N ALA A 51 4.94 7.51 -2.11
CA ALA A 51 3.94 8.52 -2.48
C ALA A 51 3.21 9.14 -1.26
N GLY A 52 3.26 8.48 -0.11
CA GLY A 52 2.65 8.94 1.14
C GLY A 52 1.22 8.41 1.39
N PRO A 53 0.68 8.67 2.59
CA PRO A 53 -0.68 8.29 2.95
C PRO A 53 -1.72 9.22 2.33
N MET A 54 -2.96 8.73 2.23
CA MET A 54 -4.11 9.61 2.02
C MET A 54 -4.22 10.64 3.18
N PRO A 55 -4.81 11.83 2.95
CA PRO A 55 -5.26 12.71 4.03
C PRO A 55 -6.24 12.01 4.98
N SER A 56 -6.37 12.51 6.20
CA SER A 56 -7.33 11.96 7.16
C SER A 56 -8.77 12.19 6.71
N GLY A 57 -9.57 11.12 6.69
CA GLY A 57 -11.00 11.14 6.42
C GLY A 57 -11.79 10.56 7.60
N LEU A 58 -12.75 9.68 7.32
CA LEU A 58 -13.53 9.01 8.36
C LEU A 58 -12.62 8.17 9.29
N PRO A 59 -12.67 8.36 10.62
CA PRO A 59 -11.88 7.56 11.56
C PRO A 59 -12.19 6.06 11.46
N ASN A 60 -11.15 5.23 11.58
CA ASN A 60 -11.29 3.77 11.47
C ASN A 60 -12.30 3.16 12.45
N LYS A 61 -12.44 3.72 13.66
CA LYS A 61 -13.42 3.25 14.65
C LYS A 61 -14.86 3.45 14.18
N GLU A 62 -15.15 4.61 13.60
CA GLU A 62 -16.47 4.94 13.06
C GLU A 62 -16.79 4.08 11.84
N LYS A 63 -15.82 3.94 10.93
CA LYS A 63 -15.91 3.02 9.81
C LYS A 63 -16.25 1.58 10.24
N ALA A 64 -15.51 1.07 11.23
CA ALA A 64 -15.73 -0.28 11.76
C ALA A 64 -17.12 -0.44 12.40
N ALA A 65 -17.60 0.59 13.10
CA ALA A 65 -18.94 0.59 13.69
C ALA A 65 -20.05 0.53 12.63
N VAL A 66 -19.91 1.26 11.51
CA VAL A 66 -20.88 1.18 10.39
C VAL A 66 -20.87 -0.22 9.77
N ARG A 67 -19.68 -0.80 9.53
CA ARG A 67 -19.55 -2.19 9.03
C ARG A 67 -20.22 -3.21 9.94
N GLN A 68 -20.03 -3.06 11.24
CA GLN A 68 -20.64 -3.94 12.24
C GLN A 68 -22.18 -3.81 12.21
N ARG A 69 -22.71 -2.59 12.25
CA ARG A 69 -24.17 -2.38 12.17
C ARG A 69 -24.76 -2.93 10.87
N TYR A 70 -24.06 -2.78 9.74
CA TYR A 70 -24.50 -3.35 8.47
C TYR A 70 -24.55 -4.88 8.52
N ALA A 71 -23.52 -5.53 9.07
CA ALA A 71 -23.51 -6.98 9.27
C ALA A 71 -24.63 -7.47 10.20
N GLU A 72 -25.04 -6.65 11.18
CA GLU A 72 -26.17 -6.90 12.07
C GLU A 72 -27.55 -6.58 11.44
N GLY A 73 -27.60 -6.09 10.20
CA GLY A 73 -28.85 -5.66 9.53
C GLY A 73 -29.42 -4.33 10.05
N LYS A 74 -28.63 -3.56 10.81
CA LYS A 74 -29.00 -2.29 11.47
C LYS A 74 -28.48 -1.04 10.74
N ALA A 75 -27.92 -1.20 9.55
CA ALA A 75 -27.49 -0.10 8.69
C ALA A 75 -27.90 -0.42 7.25
N THR A 76 -28.15 0.61 6.44
CA THR A 76 -28.49 0.44 5.03
C THR A 76 -27.23 0.27 4.17
N ARG A 77 -27.40 -0.25 2.96
CA ARG A 77 -26.31 -0.34 1.98
C ARG A 77 -25.75 1.04 1.62
N ASP A 78 -26.62 2.05 1.56
CA ASP A 78 -26.22 3.42 1.23
C ASP A 78 -25.38 4.03 2.35
N GLU A 79 -25.72 3.74 3.62
CA GLU A 79 -24.94 4.16 4.78
C GLU A 79 -23.55 3.51 4.78
N LEU A 80 -23.46 2.20 4.50
CA LEU A 80 -22.19 1.50 4.36
C LEU A 80 -21.35 2.11 3.24
N LEU A 81 -21.95 2.36 2.07
CA LEU A 81 -21.25 2.91 0.92
C LEU A 81 -20.70 4.30 1.22
N ALA A 82 -21.50 5.17 1.86
CA ALA A 82 -21.06 6.50 2.26
C ALA A 82 -19.84 6.44 3.21
N ALA A 83 -19.87 5.53 4.19
CA ALA A 83 -18.75 5.33 5.11
C ALA A 83 -17.49 4.80 4.42
N GLU A 84 -17.62 3.85 3.48
CA GLU A 84 -16.49 3.34 2.69
C GLU A 84 -15.88 4.43 1.80
N SER A 85 -16.72 5.18 1.09
CA SER A 85 -16.27 6.27 0.21
C SER A 85 -15.57 7.38 1.00
N ALA A 86 -16.05 7.71 2.20
CA ALA A 86 -15.37 8.67 3.08
C ALA A 86 -14.03 8.16 3.63
N SER A 87 -13.88 6.83 3.74
CA SER A 87 -12.65 6.20 4.22
C SER A 87 -11.57 6.08 3.13
N TYR A 88 -11.98 5.85 1.88
CA TYR A 88 -11.09 5.68 0.73
C TYR A 88 -11.31 6.82 -0.29
N HIS A 89 -11.07 8.05 0.15
CA HIS A 89 -11.54 9.25 -0.53
C HIS A 89 -10.48 9.93 -1.43
N SER A 90 -9.25 9.43 -1.47
CA SER A 90 -8.14 10.04 -2.22
C SER A 90 -7.04 9.04 -2.57
N ALA A 91 -6.05 9.47 -3.35
CA ALA A 91 -4.86 8.67 -3.63
C ALA A 91 -3.90 8.64 -2.43
N GLY A 92 -3.30 7.48 -2.18
CA GLY A 92 -2.32 7.27 -1.11
C GLY A 92 -2.53 5.94 -0.39
N THR A 93 -1.70 5.66 0.61
CA THR A 93 -1.85 4.48 1.46
C THR A 93 -2.86 4.68 2.58
N CYS A 94 -3.16 3.59 3.28
CA CYS A 94 -3.86 3.60 4.56
C CYS A 94 -3.30 4.67 5.51
N THR A 95 -4.20 5.37 6.20
CA THR A 95 -3.89 6.51 7.08
C THR A 95 -3.60 6.11 8.53
N PHE A 96 -3.48 4.82 8.79
CA PHE A 96 -3.25 4.27 10.11
C PHE A 96 -1.96 3.46 10.13
N TYR A 97 -1.38 3.31 11.32
CA TYR A 97 -0.27 2.39 11.54
C TYR A 97 -0.83 0.97 11.55
N GLY A 98 -0.80 0.33 10.37
CA GLY A 98 -1.24 -1.04 10.15
C GLY A 98 -0.21 -2.08 10.55
#